data_AF-A0A378AQX1-F1
#
_entry.id   AF-A0A378AQX1-F1
#
_cell.length_a   1.000
_cell.length_b   1.000
_cell.length_c   1.000
_cell.angle_alpha   90.00
_cell.angle_beta   90.00
_cell.angle_gamma   90.00
#
_symmetry.space_group_name_H-M   'P 1'
#
loop_
_entity.id
_entity.type
_entity.pdbx_description
1 polymer ?
#
loop_
_entity_poly.entity_id
_entity_poly.type
_entity_poly.pdbx_seq_one_letter_code
_entity_poly.pdbx_strand_id
1 'polypeptide(L)'
;MSEQSYRSAGTLLAQLASGETTSVALVNHYFSRMAQFNKSLNAVVQQHYALALEAAARADRERLEGRARGVLHGLPCTVKESFDVQGWLTHVRCQLSER
;
A
#
# COMPACT_ATOMS: atom_id res chain seq x y z
N MET A 1 12.54 2.54 16.42
CA MET A 1 12.13 2.79 15.02
C MET A 1 12.62 1.60 14.19
N SER A 2 11.74 0.89 13.49
CA SER A 2 12.13 -0.30 12.73
C SER A 2 12.82 0.10 11.42
N GLU A 3 14.03 -0.44 11.19
CA GLU A 3 14.86 -0.21 10.00
C GLU A 3 14.09 -0.45 8.69
N GLN A 4 13.19 -1.44 8.69
CA GLN A 4 12.38 -1.82 7.53
C GLN A 4 11.48 -0.69 6.99
N SER A 5 11.10 0.29 7.83
CA SER A 5 10.26 1.42 7.42
C SER A 5 10.93 2.37 6.41
N TYR A 6 12.26 2.35 6.33
CA TYR A 6 13.05 3.28 5.51
C TYR A 6 13.83 2.57 4.39
N ARG A 7 13.60 1.27 4.20
CA ARG A 7 14.20 0.52 3.10
C ARG A 7 13.66 1.02 1.76
N SER A 8 14.52 1.02 0.75
CA SER A 8 14.12 1.38 -0.61
C SER A 8 13.12 0.36 -1.17
N ALA A 9 12.33 0.78 -2.15
CA ALA A 9 11.45 -0.14 -2.89
C ALA A 9 12.24 -1.32 -3.49
N GLY A 10 13.42 -1.07 -4.07
CA GLY A 10 14.29 -2.11 -4.62
C GLY A 10 14.74 -3.12 -3.57
N THR A 11 15.09 -2.65 -2.37
CA THR A 11 15.44 -3.54 -1.25
C THR A 11 14.25 -4.41 -0.87
N LEU A 12 13.07 -3.81 -0.65
CA LEU A 12 11.88 -4.57 -0.28
C LEU A 12 11.46 -5.58 -1.36
N LEU A 13 11.63 -5.23 -2.64
CA LEU A 13 11.40 -6.14 -3.76
C LEU A 13 12.38 -7.32 -3.77
N ALA A 14 13.66 -7.08 -3.46
CA ALA A 14 14.64 -8.15 -3.30
C ALA A 14 14.26 -9.09 -2.14
N GLN A 15 13.74 -8.54 -1.03
CA GLN A 15 13.27 -9.32 0.12
C GLN A 15 12.02 -10.15 -0.20
N LEU A 16 11.10 -9.59 -0.98
CA LEU A 16 9.95 -10.32 -1.50
C LEU A 16 10.39 -11.43 -2.48
N ALA A 17 11.46 -11.21 -3.25
CA ALA A 17 11.98 -12.18 -4.21
C ALA A 17 12.75 -13.33 -3.54
N SER A 18 13.50 -13.03 -2.47
CA SER A 18 14.21 -14.03 -1.68
C SER A 18 13.32 -14.81 -0.70
N GLY A 19 12.11 -14.31 -0.42
CA GLY A 19 11.21 -14.88 0.59
C GLY A 19 11.54 -14.45 2.02
N GLU A 20 12.45 -13.49 2.22
CA GLU A 20 12.74 -12.88 3.53
C GLU A 20 11.49 -12.19 4.12
N THR A 21 10.59 -11.72 3.25
CA THR A 21 9.31 -11.13 3.65
C THR A 21 8.20 -11.48 2.68
N THR A 22 6.96 -11.19 3.08
CA THR A 22 5.76 -11.36 2.25
C THR A 22 5.04 -10.03 2.09
N SER A 23 4.21 -9.93 1.05
CA SER A 23 3.36 -8.75 0.82
C SER A 23 2.47 -8.49 2.03
N VAL A 24 1.86 -9.55 2.60
CA VAL A 24 1.03 -9.44 3.81
C VAL A 24 1.83 -8.91 5.01
N ALA A 25 3.06 -9.37 5.20
CA ALA A 25 3.93 -8.88 6.28
C ALA A 25 4.26 -7.39 6.11
N LEU A 26 4.60 -6.96 4.89
CA LEU A 26 4.87 -5.55 4.60
C LEU A 26 3.63 -4.67 4.79
N VAL A 27 2.45 -5.10 4.33
CA VAL A 27 1.19 -4.36 4.54
C VAL A 27 0.91 -4.17 6.03
N ASN A 28 0.99 -5.24 6.83
CA ASN A 28 0.77 -5.16 8.27
C ASN A 28 1.79 -4.25 8.98
N HIS A 29 3.05 -4.29 8.56
CA HIS A 29 4.10 -3.40 9.06
C HIS A 29 3.76 -1.92 8.80
N TYR A 30 3.39 -1.56 7.58
CA TYR A 30 3.05 -0.18 7.24
C TYR A 30 1.74 0.28 7.87
N PHE A 31 0.75 -0.60 8.03
CA PHE A 31 -0.46 -0.29 8.78
C PHE A 31 -0.19 -0.01 10.25
N SER A 32 0.68 -0.79 10.90
CA SER A 32 1.10 -0.53 12.28
C SER A 32 1.78 0.83 12.40
N ARG A 33 2.62 1.19 11.42
CA ARG A 33 3.26 2.50 11.35
C ARG A 33 2.24 3.63 11.13
N MET A 34 1.26 3.43 10.26
CA MET A 34 0.18 4.40 10.03
C MET A 34 -0.64 4.63 11.30
N ALA A 35 -0.99 3.57 12.04
CA ALA A 35 -1.71 3.69 13.31
C ALA A 35 -0.95 4.56 14.33
N GLN A 36 0.39 4.47 14.35
CA GLN A 36 1.23 5.24 15.24
C GLN A 36 1.36 6.73 14.83
N PHE A 37 1.53 7.01 13.54
CA PHE A 37 1.96 8.35 13.09
C PHE A 37 0.91 9.15 12.31
N ASN A 38 -0.09 8.50 11.69
CA ASN A 38 -1.02 9.20 10.81
C ASN A 38 -1.91 10.19 11.56
N LYS A 39 -2.14 10.00 12.88
CA LYS A 39 -2.94 10.92 13.69
C LYS A 39 -2.35 12.34 13.75
N SER A 40 -1.02 12.47 13.79
CA SER A 40 -0.35 13.78 13.81
C SER A 40 -0.02 14.29 12.41
N LEU A 41 0.29 13.38 11.48
CA LEU A 41 0.68 13.74 10.11
C LEU A 41 -0.52 14.03 9.19
N ASN A 42 -1.67 13.40 9.44
CA ASN A 42 -2.86 13.46 8.58
C ASN A 42 -2.55 13.19 7.09
N ALA A 43 -1.67 12.22 6.82
CA ALA A 43 -1.16 11.95 5.48
C ALA A 43 -2.04 10.96 4.67
N VAL A 44 -2.76 10.09 5.37
CA VAL A 44 -3.65 9.08 4.77
C VAL A 44 -5.09 9.41 5.15
N VAL A 45 -5.86 9.82 4.15
CA VAL A 45 -7.26 10.29 4.30
C VAL A 45 -8.29 9.16 4.23
N GLN A 46 -7.95 8.06 3.57
CA GLN A 46 -8.80 6.87 3.43
C GLN A 46 -7.97 5.60 3.59
N GLN A 47 -8.55 4.61 4.26
CA GLN A 47 -7.85 3.37 4.63
C GLN A 47 -8.74 2.17 4.29
N HIS A 48 -8.28 1.31 3.39
CA HIS A 48 -8.99 0.09 2.97
C HIS A 48 -8.23 -1.15 3.45
N TYR A 49 -8.17 -1.34 4.78
CA TYR A 49 -7.39 -2.39 5.43
C TYR A 49 -7.64 -3.80 4.87
N ALA A 50 -8.91 -4.21 4.83
CA ALA A 50 -9.30 -5.54 4.39
C ALA A 50 -8.92 -5.78 2.92
N LEU A 51 -9.22 -4.82 2.04
CA LEU A 51 -8.90 -4.88 0.61
C LEU A 51 -7.38 -4.98 0.38
N ALA A 52 -6.59 -4.18 1.10
CA ALA A 52 -5.13 -4.20 0.99
C ALA A 52 -4.55 -5.55 1.44
N LEU A 53 -5.07 -6.14 2.51
CA LEU A 53 -4.65 -7.46 2.98
C LEU A 53 -5.06 -8.57 2.01
N GLU A 54 -6.25 -8.51 1.44
CA GLU A 54 -6.69 -9.46 0.41
C GLU A 54 -5.80 -9.38 -0.84
N ALA A 55 -5.52 -8.15 -1.31
CA ALA A 55 -4.63 -7.93 -2.45
C ALA A 55 -3.20 -8.42 -2.16
N ALA A 56 -2.69 -8.22 -0.94
CA ALA A 56 -1.39 -8.69 -0.53
C ALA A 56 -1.32 -10.23 -0.49
N ALA A 57 -2.32 -10.89 0.12
CA ALA A 57 -2.38 -12.35 0.16
C ALA A 57 -2.48 -12.96 -1.24
N ARG A 58 -3.24 -12.32 -2.14
CA ARG A 58 -3.29 -12.70 -3.55
C ARG A 58 -1.94 -12.52 -4.23
N ALA A 59 -1.25 -11.42 -4.00
CA ALA A 59 0.06 -11.18 -4.58
C ALA A 59 1.09 -12.21 -4.09
N ASP A 60 1.08 -12.56 -2.81
CA ASP A 60 1.96 -13.61 -2.28
C ASP A 60 1.73 -14.96 -2.98
N ARG A 61 0.46 -15.37 -3.13
CA ARG A 61 0.11 -16.59 -3.88
C ARG A 61 0.56 -16.54 -5.34
N GLU A 62 0.25 -15.45 -6.05
CA GLU A 62 0.61 -15.31 -7.46
C GLU A 62 2.13 -15.27 -7.67
N ARG A 63 2.89 -14.68 -6.75
CA ARG A 63 4.37 -14.71 -6.77
C ARG A 63 4.91 -16.13 -6.61
N LEU A 64 4.39 -16.89 -5.66
CA LEU A 64 4.80 -18.29 -5.43
C LEU A 64 4.51 -19.20 -6.64
N GLU A 65 3.45 -18.90 -7.37
CA GLU A 65 3.06 -19.62 -8.58
C GLU A 65 3.79 -19.14 -9.85
N GLY A 66 4.72 -18.17 -9.73
CA GLY A 66 5.42 -17.59 -10.88
C GLY A 66 4.54 -16.70 -11.77
N ARG A 67 3.37 -16.27 -11.28
CA ARG A 67 2.38 -15.44 -12.00
C ARG A 67 2.45 -13.95 -11.60
N ALA A 68 3.65 -13.45 -11.32
CA ALA A 68 3.83 -12.06 -10.93
C ALA A 68 3.40 -11.11 -12.05
N ARG A 69 2.59 -10.09 -11.71
CA ARG A 69 1.97 -9.17 -12.69
C ARG A 69 2.86 -8.04 -13.20
N GLY A 70 4.08 -7.92 -12.66
CA GLY A 70 4.99 -6.83 -12.97
C GLY A 70 6.01 -6.58 -11.85
N VAL A 71 6.92 -5.65 -12.10
CA VAL A 71 8.12 -5.42 -11.26
C VAL A 71 7.81 -4.96 -9.83
N LEU A 72 6.64 -4.36 -9.58
CA LEU A 72 6.22 -3.92 -8.24
C LEU A 72 5.24 -4.88 -7.55
N HIS A 73 4.98 -6.06 -8.14
CA HIS A 73 3.93 -6.95 -7.66
C HIS A 73 4.22 -7.45 -6.23
N GLY A 74 3.34 -7.11 -5.30
CA GLY A 74 3.44 -7.43 -3.87
C GLY A 74 4.02 -6.30 -2.99
N LEU A 75 4.51 -5.21 -3.59
CA LEU A 75 5.02 -4.06 -2.83
C LEU A 75 3.85 -3.14 -2.41
N PRO A 76 3.69 -2.81 -1.11
CA PRO A 76 2.66 -1.87 -0.66
C PRO A 76 2.89 -0.46 -1.18
N CYS A 77 1.83 0.24 -1.56
CA CYS A 77 1.85 1.65 -1.90
C CYS A 77 0.57 2.36 -1.45
N THR A 78 0.66 3.68 -1.33
CA THR A 78 -0.53 4.55 -1.21
C THR A 78 -0.73 5.28 -2.53
N VAL A 79 -1.97 5.67 -2.80
CA VAL A 79 -2.34 6.45 -3.98
C VAL A 79 -2.81 7.81 -3.50
N LYS A 80 -2.37 8.87 -4.19
CA LYS A 80 -2.86 10.23 -3.93
C LYS A 80 -4.37 10.26 -4.19
N GLU A 81 -5.13 10.67 -3.18
CA GLU A 81 -6.58 10.86 -3.26
C GLU A 81 -6.86 12.15 -4.05
N SER A 82 -6.84 12.03 -5.38
CA SER A 82 -7.24 13.07 -6.34
C SER A 82 -7.70 12.45 -7.66
N PHE A 83 -7.84 11.13 -7.69
CA PHE A 83 -8.21 10.34 -8.84
C PHE A 83 -9.49 9.59 -8.49
N ASP A 84 -10.38 9.49 -9.46
CA ASP A 84 -11.58 8.69 -9.29
C ASP A 84 -11.20 7.21 -9.33
N VAL A 85 -11.38 6.52 -8.21
CA VAL A 85 -11.12 5.10 -8.08
C VAL A 85 -12.47 4.42 -7.93
N GLN A 86 -12.80 3.52 -8.85
CA GLN A 86 -14.10 2.84 -8.87
C GLN A 86 -14.40 2.19 -7.51
N GLY A 87 -15.50 2.61 -6.89
CA GLY A 87 -15.97 2.10 -5.60
C GLY A 87 -15.38 2.77 -4.36
N TRP A 88 -14.55 3.81 -4.52
CA TRP A 88 -13.99 4.59 -3.41
C TRP A 88 -14.65 5.98 -3.35
N LEU A 89 -14.64 6.60 -2.17
CA LEU A 89 -15.09 7.99 -2.02
C LEU A 89 -14.02 8.91 -2.62
N THR A 90 -14.41 9.83 -3.48
CA THR A 90 -13.51 10.89 -3.97
C THR A 90 -13.79 12.18 -3.19
N HIS A 91 -12.82 12.69 -2.41
CA HIS A 91 -12.98 13.88 -1.58
C HIS A 91 -12.61 15.18 -2.30
N VAL A 92 -11.87 15.10 -3.42
CA VAL A 92 -11.57 16.27 -4.25
C VAL A 92 -12.84 16.72 -4.98
N ARG A 93 -13.66 17.52 -4.31
CA ARG A 93 -14.59 18.44 -4.96
C ARG A 93 -13.86 19.74 -5.22
N CYS A 94 -13.47 19.96 -6.48
CA CYS A 94 -13.35 21.34 -6.93
C CYS A 94 -14.79 21.87 -7.07
N GLN A 95 -15.29 22.58 -6.05
CA GLN A 95 -16.35 23.54 -6.31
C GLN A 95 -15.70 24.63 -7.17
N LEU A 96 -15.72 24.46 -8.49
CA LEU A 96 -15.63 25.62 -9.36
C LEU A 96 -16.83 26.47 -8.97
N SER A 97 -16.59 27.59 -8.30
CA SER A 97 -17.67 28.54 -8.03
C SER A 97 -18.28 28.89 -9.38
N GLU A 98 -19.54 28.53 -9.61
CA GLU A 98 -20.31 29.14 -10.67
C GLU A 98 -20.34 30.64 -10.35
N ARG A 99 -19.57 31.41 -11.12
CA ARG A 99 -19.79 32.84 -11.29
C ARG A 99 -20.41 33.05 -12.66
#